data_AF-A0A918WKA4-F1
#
_entry.id   AF-A0A918WKA4-F1
#
_cell.length_a   1.000
_cell.length_b   1.000
_cell.length_c   1.000
_cell.angle_alpha   90.00
_cell.angle_beta   90.00
_cell.angle_gamma   90.00
#
_symmetry.space_group_name_H-M   'P 1'
#
loop_
_entity.id
_entity.type
_entity.pdbx_description
1 polymer ?
#
loop_
_entity_poly.entity_id
_entity_poly.type
_entity_poly.pdbx_seq_one_letter_code
_entity_poly.pdbx_strand_id
1 'polypeptide(L)'
;MDGVAQKDSKLAIALIFLPATLAALFGLTFLIPGELKSNYRTRWGSCLCDPNGSYYHFRDGHVVAYNRHHQVAYLEGRFDESSKHSYRVYRQSHNVRDEENLALIVKPRLLGCFIEYPESDSSEWCWNLKDEQEVNELIKKLEVHRYFRTEEGEERTYYDSDFKEVRTEFKPHKKRRQTP
;
A
#
# COMPACT_ATOMS: atom_id res chain seq x y z
N MET A 1 -57.83 11.76 -20.94
CA MET A 1 -56.91 10.73 -21.49
C MET A 1 -55.50 11.00 -20.95
N ASP A 2 -55.39 11.37 -19.66
CA ASP A 2 -54.22 12.08 -19.14
C ASP A 2 -53.33 11.22 -18.21
N GLY A 3 -53.76 9.98 -17.96
CA GLY A 3 -53.07 9.05 -17.06
C GLY A 3 -51.85 8.34 -17.65
N VAL A 4 -51.63 8.42 -18.97
CA VAL A 4 -50.50 7.76 -19.66
C VAL A 4 -49.26 8.66 -19.64
N ALA A 5 -49.40 9.94 -20.02
CA ALA A 5 -48.29 10.89 -20.06
C ALA A 5 -47.63 11.18 -18.69
N GLN A 6 -48.41 11.11 -17.60
CA GLN A 6 -47.90 11.34 -16.24
C GLN A 6 -47.10 10.15 -15.69
N LYS A 7 -47.35 8.93 -16.18
CA LYS A 7 -46.66 7.71 -15.76
C LYS A 7 -45.27 7.62 -16.39
N ASP A 8 -45.15 8.03 -17.66
CA ASP A 8 -43.88 8.08 -18.40
C ASP A 8 -42.95 9.18 -17.88
N SER A 9 -43.52 10.31 -17.45
CA SER A 9 -42.76 11.43 -16.86
C SER A 9 -42.11 11.06 -15.51
N LYS A 10 -42.81 10.30 -14.66
CA LYS A 10 -42.26 9.83 -13.37
C LYS A 10 -41.16 8.77 -13.57
N LEU A 11 -41.32 7.91 -14.58
CA LEU A 11 -40.32 6.91 -14.92
C LEU A 11 -39.03 7.57 -15.46
N ALA A 12 -39.16 8.58 -16.33
CA ALA A 12 -38.03 9.33 -16.87
C ALA A 12 -37.27 10.11 -15.79
N ILE A 13 -37.98 10.77 -14.86
CA ILE A 13 -37.37 11.43 -13.70
C ILE A 13 -36.66 10.39 -12.82
N ALA A 14 -37.30 9.27 -12.49
CA ALA A 14 -36.66 8.22 -11.70
C ALA A 14 -35.39 7.66 -12.37
N LEU A 15 -35.38 7.49 -13.69
CA LEU A 15 -34.23 7.00 -14.46
C LEU A 15 -33.03 7.98 -14.44
N ILE A 16 -33.26 9.28 -14.23
CA ILE A 16 -32.19 10.29 -14.14
C ILE A 16 -31.73 10.47 -12.69
N PHE A 17 -32.66 10.56 -11.75
CA PHE A 17 -32.34 10.83 -10.34
C PHE A 17 -31.81 9.59 -9.61
N LEU A 18 -32.22 8.37 -9.96
CA LEU A 18 -31.74 7.15 -9.30
C LEU A 18 -30.24 6.91 -9.51
N PRO A 19 -29.67 6.99 -10.74
CA PRO A 19 -28.23 6.87 -10.94
C PRO A 19 -27.45 8.00 -10.27
N ALA A 20 -27.95 9.24 -10.31
CA ALA A 20 -27.31 10.38 -9.65
C ALA A 20 -27.27 10.21 -8.13
N THR A 21 -28.36 9.75 -7.53
CA THR A 21 -28.44 9.48 -6.08
C THR A 21 -27.53 8.31 -5.70
N LEU A 22 -27.50 7.23 -6.49
CA LEU A 22 -26.57 6.12 -6.29
C LEU A 22 -25.11 6.59 -6.41
N ALA A 23 -24.77 7.35 -7.44
CA ALA A 23 -23.42 7.90 -7.62
C ALA A 23 -23.00 8.82 -6.46
N ALA A 24 -23.93 9.63 -5.93
CA ALA A 24 -23.68 10.46 -4.75
C ALA A 24 -23.48 9.62 -3.48
N LEU A 25 -24.29 8.59 -3.26
CA LEU A 25 -24.14 7.67 -2.13
C LEU A 25 -22.83 6.89 -2.21
N PHE A 26 -22.48 6.35 -3.38
CA PHE A 26 -21.20 5.70 -3.61
C PHE A 26 -20.04 6.67 -3.38
N GLY A 27 -20.08 7.86 -3.99
CA GLY A 27 -19.08 8.92 -3.79
C GLY A 27 -18.88 9.28 -2.32
N LEU A 28 -19.96 9.39 -1.55
CA LEU A 28 -19.89 9.63 -0.10
C LEU A 28 -19.19 8.50 0.64
N THR A 29 -19.45 7.22 0.31
CA THR A 29 -18.77 6.10 0.98
C THR A 29 -17.25 6.06 0.76
N PHE A 30 -16.74 6.61 -0.35
CA PHE A 30 -15.30 6.78 -0.59
C PHE A 30 -14.67 7.87 0.29
N LEU A 31 -15.48 8.80 0.83
CA LEU A 31 -15.01 9.90 1.66
C LEU A 31 -15.13 9.63 3.16
N ILE A 32 -15.98 8.66 3.57
CA ILE A 32 -16.16 8.31 4.98
C ILE A 32 -14.81 7.81 5.55
N PRO A 33 -14.27 8.48 6.58
CA PRO A 33 -13.05 8.04 7.23
C PRO A 33 -13.18 6.62 7.77
N GLY A 34 -12.14 5.83 7.56
CA GLY A 34 -12.03 4.47 8.07
C GLY A 34 -10.95 4.34 9.14
N GLU A 35 -10.81 3.11 9.64
CA GLU A 35 -9.64 2.70 10.43
C GLU A 35 -8.58 2.13 9.49
N LEU A 36 -7.31 2.26 9.88
CA LEU A 36 -6.22 1.57 9.21
C LEU A 36 -6.46 0.05 9.27
N LYS A 37 -6.40 -0.59 8.12
CA LYS A 37 -6.49 -2.04 7.97
C LYS A 37 -5.11 -2.59 7.69
N SER A 38 -4.91 -3.87 8.01
CA SER A 38 -3.58 -4.46 7.95
C SER A 38 -3.09 -4.62 6.51
N ASN A 39 -3.95 -4.71 5.50
CA ASN A 39 -3.55 -5.04 4.14
C ASN A 39 -4.27 -4.21 3.08
N TYR A 40 -3.51 -3.64 2.17
CA TYR A 40 -4.02 -2.90 1.03
C TYR A 40 -3.33 -3.34 -0.26
N ARG A 41 -4.11 -3.52 -1.32
CA ARG A 41 -3.57 -3.79 -2.66
C ARG A 41 -3.03 -2.50 -3.26
N THR A 42 -1.79 -2.51 -3.69
CA THR A 42 -1.12 -1.34 -4.29
C THR A 42 -0.56 -1.69 -5.67
N ARG A 43 -0.30 -0.68 -6.48
CA ARG A 43 0.49 -0.79 -7.70
C ARG A 43 1.91 -0.31 -7.42
N TRP A 44 2.70 -1.15 -6.76
CA TRP A 44 4.12 -0.83 -6.57
C TRP A 44 4.85 -0.89 -7.92
N GLY A 45 5.62 0.15 -8.24
CA GLY A 45 6.18 0.38 -9.58
C GLY A 45 7.40 -0.47 -9.97
N SER A 46 7.58 -0.57 -11.29
CA SER A 46 8.72 -1.05 -12.12
C SER A 46 8.83 -2.53 -12.51
N CYS A 47 8.21 -3.49 -11.81
CA CYS A 47 8.08 -4.84 -12.36
C CYS A 47 6.89 -4.86 -13.33
N LEU A 48 7.19 -4.84 -14.64
CA LEU A 48 6.24 -5.10 -15.74
C LEU A 48 5.48 -6.43 -15.60
N CYS A 49 5.86 -7.23 -14.62
CA CYS A 49 5.40 -8.59 -14.37
C CYS A 49 4.12 -8.67 -13.51
N ASP A 50 3.61 -7.60 -12.90
CA ASP A 50 2.41 -7.75 -12.08
C ASP A 50 1.52 -6.51 -11.93
N PRO A 51 0.43 -6.39 -12.70
CA PRO A 51 -0.57 -5.35 -12.46
C PRO A 51 -1.43 -5.58 -11.20
N ASN A 52 -1.34 -6.75 -10.53
CA ASN A 52 -2.40 -7.23 -9.63
C ASN A 52 -1.97 -8.03 -8.38
N GLY A 53 -0.70 -8.01 -7.96
CA GLY A 53 -0.23 -8.80 -6.82
C GLY A 53 0.86 -8.16 -5.98
N SER A 54 0.82 -6.83 -5.86
CA SER A 54 1.60 -6.10 -4.86
C SER A 54 0.72 -5.59 -3.72
N TYR A 55 1.26 -5.66 -2.51
CA TYR A 55 0.51 -5.46 -1.27
C TYR A 55 1.33 -4.64 -0.28
N TYR A 56 0.68 -3.70 0.39
CA TYR A 56 1.20 -3.08 1.60
C TYR A 56 0.54 -3.70 2.83
N HIS A 57 1.36 -4.19 3.74
CA HIS A 57 0.95 -4.75 5.01
C HIS A 57 1.40 -3.86 6.18
N PHE A 58 0.44 -3.30 6.91
CA PHE A 58 0.65 -2.45 8.08
C PHE A 58 0.57 -3.31 9.33
N ARG A 59 1.69 -3.43 10.05
CA ARG A 59 1.77 -4.17 11.31
C ARG A 59 2.86 -3.61 12.23
N ASP A 60 2.58 -3.53 13.52
CA ASP A 60 3.55 -3.17 14.57
C ASP A 60 4.37 -1.90 14.29
N GLY A 61 3.75 -0.85 13.74
CA GLY A 61 4.42 0.41 13.37
C GLY A 61 5.25 0.35 12.08
N HIS A 62 5.24 -0.78 11.38
CA HIS A 62 6.00 -1.01 10.15
C HIS A 62 5.09 -1.19 8.93
N VAL A 63 5.61 -0.81 7.77
CA VAL A 63 5.01 -1.10 6.46
C VAL A 63 5.86 -2.16 5.78
N VAL A 64 5.23 -3.27 5.44
CA VAL A 64 5.83 -4.38 4.71
C VAL A 64 5.29 -4.37 3.29
N ALA A 65 6.18 -4.28 2.30
CA ALA A 65 5.84 -4.46 0.90
C ALA A 65 5.97 -5.93 0.54
N TYR A 66 4.95 -6.50 -0.08
CA TYR A 66 4.97 -7.86 -0.60
C TYR A 66 4.56 -7.87 -2.06
N ASN A 67 5.31 -8.61 -2.88
CA ASN A 67 4.94 -8.93 -4.25
C ASN A 67 4.78 -10.45 -4.35
N ARG A 68 3.66 -10.91 -4.92
CA ARG A 68 3.32 -12.35 -5.03
C ARG A 68 4.36 -13.21 -5.74
N HIS A 69 5.26 -12.61 -6.51
CA HIS A 69 6.33 -13.31 -7.21
C HIS A 69 7.59 -13.52 -6.35
N HIS A 70 7.65 -12.90 -5.17
CA HIS A 70 8.79 -12.99 -4.27
C HIS A 70 8.52 -13.93 -3.10
N GLN A 71 9.54 -14.69 -2.69
CA GLN A 71 9.45 -15.62 -1.55
C GLN A 71 9.57 -14.94 -0.18
N VAL A 72 10.15 -13.73 -0.15
CA VAL A 72 10.34 -12.93 1.06
C VAL A 72 9.65 -11.58 0.88
N ALA A 73 9.12 -11.04 1.98
CA ALA A 73 8.57 -9.69 2.00
C ALA A 73 9.69 -8.67 2.29
N TYR A 74 9.45 -7.41 1.96
CA TYR A 74 10.40 -6.32 2.11
C TYR A 74 9.92 -5.33 3.17
N LEU A 75 10.82 -4.91 4.06
CA LEU A 75 10.55 -3.83 5.00
C LEU A 75 10.63 -2.49 4.27
N GLU A 76 9.47 -1.92 3.92
CA GLU A 76 9.40 -0.62 3.24
C GLU A 76 9.81 0.52 4.17
N GLY A 77 9.42 0.43 5.45
CA GLY A 77 9.76 1.40 6.47
C GLY A 77 8.78 1.39 7.63
N ARG A 78 8.61 2.55 8.26
CA ARG A 78 7.72 2.73 9.41
C ARG A 78 6.55 3.65 9.10
N PHE A 79 5.52 3.60 9.92
CA PHE A 79 4.40 4.52 9.81
C PHE A 79 3.97 5.09 11.16
N ASP A 80 3.57 6.35 11.15
CA ASP A 80 3.04 7.04 12.32
C ASP A 80 1.66 7.63 12.02
N GLU A 81 0.81 7.71 13.05
CA GLU A 81 -0.45 8.45 12.96
C GLU A 81 -0.16 9.96 12.93
N SER A 82 -0.52 10.62 11.83
CA SER A 82 -0.37 12.07 11.65
C SER A 82 -1.62 12.85 12.07
N SER A 83 -2.79 12.23 11.96
CA SER A 83 -4.07 12.70 12.47
C SER A 83 -5.03 11.53 12.58
N LYS A 84 -6.18 11.75 13.22
CA LYS A 84 -7.20 10.74 13.57
C LYS A 84 -7.60 9.77 12.44
N HIS A 85 -7.33 10.09 11.17
CA HIS A 85 -7.58 9.24 10.00
C HIS A 85 -6.53 9.38 8.90
N SER A 86 -5.27 9.63 9.27
CA SER A 86 -4.17 9.82 8.31
C SER A 86 -2.85 9.33 8.90
N TYR A 87 -2.14 8.52 8.15
CA TYR A 87 -0.86 7.93 8.54
C TYR A 87 0.23 8.39 7.58
N ARG A 88 1.40 8.72 8.12
CA ARG A 88 2.59 9.04 7.33
C ARG A 88 3.49 7.82 7.30
N VAL A 89 3.91 7.42 6.11
CA VAL A 89 4.84 6.31 5.91
C VAL A 89 6.19 6.88 5.53
N TYR A 90 7.18 6.56 6.35
CA TYR A 90 8.56 6.96 6.15
C TYR A 90 9.30 5.77 5.56
N ARG A 91 9.70 5.89 4.29
CA ARG A 91 10.48 4.86 3.63
C ARG A 91 11.91 4.95 4.14
N GLN A 92 12.43 3.78 4.45
CA GLN A 92 13.81 3.67 4.84
C GLN A 92 14.72 3.78 3.62
N SER A 93 15.80 4.56 3.72
CA SER A 93 16.79 4.56 2.66
C SER A 93 17.54 3.23 2.60
N HIS A 94 17.89 2.83 1.38
CA HIS A 94 18.83 1.74 1.15
C HIS A 94 20.26 2.11 1.56
N ASN A 95 20.56 3.37 1.83
CA ASN A 95 21.88 3.80 2.26
C ASN A 95 21.83 4.17 3.75
N VAL A 96 22.74 3.62 4.54
CA VAL A 96 22.76 3.80 6.01
C VAL A 96 22.96 5.27 6.41
N ARG A 97 23.57 6.08 5.54
CA ARG A 97 23.83 7.51 5.80
C ARG A 97 22.64 8.43 5.50
N ASP A 98 21.67 7.93 4.76
CA ASP A 98 20.56 8.77 4.32
C ASP A 98 19.43 8.69 5.35
N GLU A 99 18.82 9.84 5.62
CA GLU A 99 17.65 9.92 6.48
C GLU A 99 16.43 9.22 5.85
N GLU A 100 15.49 8.81 6.70
CA GLU A 100 14.19 8.32 6.23
C GLU A 100 13.43 9.46 5.53
N ASN A 101 12.81 9.13 4.40
CA ASN A 101 12.04 10.11 3.64
C ASN A 101 10.54 9.79 3.75
N LEU A 102 9.72 10.84 3.83
CA LEU A 102 8.28 10.67 3.77
C LEU A 102 7.89 10.18 2.37
N ALA A 103 7.52 8.91 2.27
CA ALA A 103 7.24 8.28 0.97
C ALA A 103 5.78 8.41 0.57
N LEU A 104 4.86 8.28 1.53
CA LEU A 104 3.43 8.29 1.24
C LEU A 104 2.59 8.67 2.48
N ILE A 105 1.41 9.21 2.21
CA ILE A 105 0.38 9.52 3.21
C ILE A 105 -0.82 8.60 2.94
N VAL A 106 -1.15 7.78 3.91
CA VAL A 106 -2.27 6.83 3.83
C VAL A 106 -3.46 7.41 4.57
N LYS A 107 -4.59 7.53 3.86
CA LYS A 107 -5.86 8.00 4.41
C LYS A 107 -6.89 6.87 4.34
N PRO A 108 -7.07 6.10 5.43
CA PRO A 108 -8.03 5.01 5.45
C PRO A 108 -9.48 5.50 5.25
N ARG A 109 -10.25 4.69 4.56
CA ARG A 109 -11.66 4.93 4.21
C ARG A 109 -12.46 3.67 4.41
N LEU A 110 -13.78 3.78 4.41
CA LEU A 110 -14.67 2.65 4.68
C LEU A 110 -14.37 1.42 3.78
N LEU A 111 -14.10 1.64 2.49
CA LEU A 111 -13.91 0.59 1.49
C LEU A 111 -12.44 0.32 1.11
N GLY A 112 -11.48 1.07 1.65
CA GLY A 112 -10.10 1.03 1.20
C GLY A 112 -9.22 2.08 1.85
N CYS A 113 -8.23 2.58 1.11
CA CYS A 113 -7.49 3.76 1.49
C CYS A 113 -7.17 4.60 0.25
N PHE A 114 -7.00 5.90 0.49
CA PHE A 114 -6.40 6.80 -0.47
C PHE A 114 -4.94 6.99 -0.10
N ILE A 115 -4.03 6.79 -1.05
CA ILE A 115 -2.60 6.98 -0.88
C ILE A 115 -2.19 8.22 -1.67
N GLU A 116 -1.57 9.17 -0.99
CA GLU A 116 -0.96 10.36 -1.58
C GLU A 116 0.55 10.20 -1.56
N TYR A 117 1.22 10.59 -2.64
CA TYR A 117 2.67 10.51 -2.80
C TYR A 117 3.27 11.91 -2.72
N PRO A 118 3.78 12.39 -1.58
CA PRO A 118 4.12 13.81 -1.38
C PRO A 118 5.12 14.40 -2.37
N GLU A 119 5.99 13.57 -2.95
CA GLU A 119 6.98 13.98 -3.95
C GLU A 119 6.41 14.04 -5.38
N SER A 120 5.13 13.72 -5.57
CA SER A 120 4.46 13.75 -6.87
C SER A 120 3.03 14.27 -6.75
N ASP A 121 2.46 14.83 -7.80
CA ASP A 121 1.03 15.16 -7.83
C ASP A 121 0.14 13.91 -8.03
N SER A 122 0.68 12.72 -7.78
CA SER A 122 -0.01 11.45 -7.96
C SER A 122 -0.66 10.98 -6.67
N SER A 123 -1.80 10.31 -6.84
CA SER A 123 -2.51 9.62 -5.78
C SER A 123 -3.16 8.37 -6.33
N GLU A 124 -3.38 7.39 -5.46
CA GLU A 124 -4.06 6.16 -5.84
C GLU A 124 -5.11 5.76 -4.81
N TRP A 125 -6.15 5.09 -5.31
CA TRP A 125 -7.10 4.41 -4.46
C TRP A 125 -6.72 2.94 -4.36
N CYS A 126 -6.51 2.48 -3.14
CA CYS A 126 -6.15 1.11 -2.82
C CYS A 126 -7.30 0.39 -2.14
N TRP A 127 -7.67 -0.77 -2.65
CA TRP A 127 -8.71 -1.60 -2.06
C TRP A 127 -8.21 -2.29 -0.79
N ASN A 128 -9.04 -2.30 0.24
CA ASN A 128 -8.85 -3.18 1.39
C ASN A 128 -9.24 -4.60 0.98
N LEU A 129 -8.31 -5.53 1.10
CA LEU A 129 -8.48 -6.90 0.62
C LEU A 129 -9.09 -7.81 1.68
N LYS A 130 -10.35 -7.56 2.04
CA LYS A 130 -11.08 -8.52 2.89
C LYS A 130 -11.23 -9.90 2.23
N ASP A 131 -11.20 -9.96 0.90
CA ASP A 131 -11.54 -11.16 0.12
C ASP A 131 -10.31 -12.01 -0.31
N GLU A 132 -9.08 -11.49 -0.17
CA GLU A 132 -7.85 -12.25 -0.45
C GLU A 132 -7.23 -12.81 0.85
N GLN A 133 -8.04 -13.54 1.62
CA GLN A 133 -7.67 -14.03 2.96
C GLN A 133 -6.39 -14.88 2.94
N GLU A 134 -6.19 -15.70 1.91
CA GLU A 134 -4.99 -16.53 1.77
C GLU A 134 -3.70 -15.70 1.70
N VAL A 135 -3.70 -14.62 0.91
CA VAL A 135 -2.54 -13.72 0.77
C VAL A 135 -2.31 -12.96 2.08
N ASN A 136 -3.38 -12.49 2.72
CA ASN A 136 -3.29 -11.81 4.02
C ASN A 136 -2.66 -12.71 5.09
N GLU A 137 -3.04 -13.99 5.14
CA GLU A 137 -2.49 -14.95 6.09
C GLU A 137 -1.06 -15.39 5.73
N LEU A 138 -0.73 -15.41 4.44
CA LEU A 138 0.63 -15.65 3.98
C LEU A 138 1.58 -14.53 4.43
N ILE A 139 1.28 -13.26 4.12
CA ILE A 139 2.16 -12.11 4.41
C ILE A 139 2.48 -12.01 5.91
N LYS A 140 1.51 -12.33 6.78
CA LYS A 140 1.71 -12.35 8.24
C LYS A 140 2.80 -13.34 8.69
N LYS A 141 3.01 -14.41 7.93
CA LYS A 141 3.95 -15.50 8.25
C LYS A 141 5.27 -15.39 7.50
N LEU A 142 5.37 -14.52 6.51
CA LEU A 142 6.60 -14.37 5.72
C LEU A 142 7.69 -13.71 6.56
N GLU A 143 8.91 -14.20 6.37
CA GLU A 143 10.11 -13.45 6.75
C GLU A 143 10.12 -12.11 6.01
N VAL A 144 10.50 -11.06 6.72
CA VAL A 144 10.67 -9.72 6.18
C VAL A 144 12.14 -9.42 6.11
N HIS A 145 12.64 -9.01 4.95
CA HIS A 145 14.02 -8.57 4.84
C HIS A 145 14.11 -7.05 4.73
N ARG A 146 15.18 -6.51 5.32
CA ARG A 146 15.63 -5.13 5.25
C ARG A 146 16.96 -5.12 4.52
N TYR A 147 17.13 -4.21 3.57
CA TYR A 147 18.34 -4.11 2.78
C TYR A 147 19.03 -2.76 3.00
N PHE A 148 20.33 -2.81 3.25
CA PHE A 148 21.20 -1.66 3.30
C PHE A 148 22.42 -1.84 2.41
N ARG A 149 22.88 -0.72 1.87
CA ARG A 149 24.13 -0.58 1.14
C ARG A 149 25.04 0.31 1.95
N THR A 150 26.23 -0.21 2.22
CA THR A 150 27.32 0.50 2.87
C THR A 150 28.47 0.72 1.87
N GLU A 151 29.51 1.43 2.30
CA GLU A 151 30.75 1.56 1.51
C GLU A 151 31.50 0.23 1.36
N GLU A 152 31.29 -0.70 2.29
CA GLU A 152 32.00 -1.98 2.34
C GLU A 152 31.25 -3.10 1.61
N GLY A 153 29.91 -3.02 1.55
CA GLY A 153 29.08 -4.05 0.94
C GLY A 153 27.58 -3.79 0.97
N GLU A 154 26.85 -4.89 0.81
CA GLU A 154 25.40 -4.98 0.96
C GLU A 154 25.09 -5.79 2.22
N GLU A 155 24.22 -5.26 3.08
CA GLU A 155 23.72 -5.92 4.28
C GLU A 155 22.24 -6.23 4.11
N ARG A 156 21.86 -7.46 4.48
CA ARG A 156 20.46 -7.92 4.46
C ARG A 156 20.11 -8.52 5.80
N THR A 157 19.21 -7.87 6.54
CA THR A 157 18.71 -8.38 7.81
C THR A 157 17.32 -8.95 7.60
N TYR A 158 17.06 -10.14 8.11
CA TYR A 158 15.79 -10.83 8.02
C TYR A 158 15.14 -10.90 9.40
N TYR A 159 13.84 -10.65 9.43
CA TYR A 159 13.01 -10.59 10.63
C TYR A 159 11.87 -11.60 10.53
N ASP A 160 11.45 -12.14 11.67
CA ASP A 160 10.27 -12.99 11.78
C ASP A 160 8.96 -12.17 11.78
N SER A 161 7.84 -12.85 12.06
CA SER A 161 6.52 -12.21 12.14
C SER A 161 6.40 -11.18 13.27
N ASP A 162 7.20 -11.32 14.34
CA ASP A 162 7.22 -10.43 15.51
C ASP A 162 8.26 -9.30 15.36
N PHE A 163 8.87 -9.15 14.17
CA PHE A 163 10.00 -8.26 13.91
C PHE A 163 11.24 -8.52 14.79
N LYS A 164 11.44 -9.76 15.25
CA LYS A 164 12.72 -10.16 15.86
C LYS A 164 13.70 -10.51 14.76
N GLU A 165 14.94 -10.04 14.89
CA GLU A 165 16.01 -10.38 13.95
C GLU A 165 16.31 -11.88 14.00
N VAL A 166 16.28 -12.51 12.83
CA VAL A 166 16.55 -13.95 12.64
C VAL A 166 17.97 -14.16 12.12
N ARG A 167 18.39 -13.37 11.12
CA ARG A 167 19.73 -13.44 10.54
C ARG A 167 20.11 -12.14 9.85
N THR A 168 21.42 -11.87 9.79
CA THR A 168 22.00 -10.80 8.96
C THR A 168 23.05 -11.38 8.03
N GLU A 169 22.93 -11.08 6.73
CA GLU A 169 23.82 -11.51 5.67
C GLU A 169 24.60 -10.30 5.14
N PHE A 170 25.92 -10.43 5.02
CA PHE A 170 26.78 -9.39 4.45
C PHE A 170 27.47 -9.87 3.19
N LYS A 171 27.41 -9.05 2.14
CA LYS A 171 28.05 -9.31 0.85
C LYS A 171 28.99 -8.15 0.51
N PRO A 172 30.32 -8.35 0.56
CA PRO A 172 31.27 -7.28 0.26
C PRO A 172 31.18 -6.84 -1.21
N HIS A 173 31.43 -5.56 -1.47
CA HIS A 173 31.56 -5.08 -2.85
C HIS A 173 32.71 -5.81 -3.53
N LYS A 174 32.51 -6.26 -4.77
CA LYS A 174 33.61 -6.81 -5.56
C LYS A 174 34.61 -5.69 -5.81
N LYS A 175 35.82 -5.80 -5.24
CA LYS A 175 36.94 -4.93 -5.60
C LYS A 175 37.08 -5.00 -7.12
N ARG A 176 36.89 -3.86 -7.80
CA ARG A 176 37.18 -3.74 -9.23
C ARG A 176 38.65 -4.09 -9.38
N ARG A 177 38.96 -5.22 -10.03
CA ARG A 177 40.36 -5.57 -10.33
C ARG A 177 40.93 -4.38 -11.08
N GLN A 178 41.87 -3.66 -10.47
CA GLN A 178 42.72 -2.74 -11.20
C GLN A 178 43.56 -3.65 -12.09
N THR A 179 43.22 -3.70 -13.38
CA THR A 179 44.11 -4.28 -14.37
C THR A 179 45.38 -3.43 -14.33
N PRO A 180 46.56 -4.04 -14.10
CA PRO A 180 47.83 -3.32 -14.19
C PRO A 180 48.04 -2.73 -15.58
#